data_AF-A0A7V3UH79-F1
#
_entry.id   AF-A0A7V3UH79-F1
#
_cell.length_a   1.000
_cell.length_b   1.000
_cell.length_c   1.000
_cell.angle_alpha   90.00
_cell.angle_beta   90.00
_cell.angle_gamma   90.00
#
_symmetry.space_group_name_H-M   'P 1'
#
loop_
_entity.id
_entity.type
_entity.pdbx_description
1 polymer ?
#
loop_
_entity_poly.entity_id
_entity_poly.type
_entity_poly.pdbx_seq_one_letter_code
_entity_poly.pdbx_strand_id
1 'polypeptide(L)' 'MRNSRRISCRNLTLALVVGWLVLSFAPGAMPEEPKRGGTLKFIPHADLKILDPIWTTAYITRNHGYMIYDTLFAL' A
#
# COMPACT_ATOMS: atom_id res chain seq x y z
N MET A 1 -24.33 -29.78 20.75
CA MET A 1 -23.02 -29.10 20.86
C MET A 1 -21.87 -30.11 20.76
N ARG A 2 -21.35 -30.40 19.55
CA ARG A 2 -20.11 -31.18 19.33
C ARG A 2 -19.61 -30.94 17.90
N ASN A 3 -18.83 -29.88 17.70
CA ASN A 3 -17.36 -29.91 17.57
C ASN A 3 -16.89 -29.97 16.10
N SER A 4 -16.97 -28.82 15.43
CA SER A 4 -16.56 -28.53 14.05
C SER A 4 -15.03 -28.49 13.83
N ARG A 5 -14.23 -29.23 14.61
CA ARG A 5 -12.75 -29.16 14.59
C ARG A 5 -12.09 -30.34 13.85
N ARG A 6 -12.64 -30.77 12.71
CA ARG A 6 -11.96 -31.72 11.80
C ARG A 6 -11.76 -31.14 10.40
N ILE A 7 -11.25 -29.90 10.30
CA ILE A 7 -10.63 -29.45 9.06
C ILE A 7 -9.26 -30.15 9.03
N SER A 8 -9.20 -31.24 8.28
CA SER A 8 -8.07 -32.18 8.20
C SER A 8 -6.74 -31.47 7.88
N CYS A 9 -5.66 -31.80 8.60
CA CYS A 9 -4.29 -31.30 8.33
C CYS A 9 -3.88 -31.42 6.86
N ARG A 10 -4.46 -32.37 6.11
CA ARG A 10 -4.19 -32.57 4.67
C ARG A 10 -4.72 -31.42 3.80
N ASN A 11 -5.81 -30.77 4.21
CA ASN A 11 -6.33 -29.59 3.53
C ASN A 11 -5.51 -28.34 3.89
N LEU A 12 -4.95 -28.31 5.10
CA LEU A 12 -4.04 -27.25 5.55
C LEU A 12 -2.69 -27.30 4.83
N THR A 13 -2.12 -28.50 4.63
CA THR A 13 -0.86 -28.66 3.87
C THR A 13 -1.03 -28.29 2.40
N LEU A 14 -2.17 -28.64 1.78
CA LEU A 14 -2.48 -28.23 0.41
C LEU A 14 -2.66 -26.71 0.29
N ALA A 15 -3.34 -26.08 1.24
CA ALA A 15 -3.51 -24.62 1.27
C ALA A 15 -2.18 -23.87 1.43
N LEU A 16 -1.25 -24.40 2.23
CA LEU A 16 0.08 -23.81 2.40
C LEU A 16 0.93 -23.91 1.12
N VAL A 17 0.92 -25.06 0.43
CA VAL A 17 1.66 -25.23 -0.83
C VAL A 17 1.10 -24.32 -1.94
N VAL A 18 -0.23 -24.21 -2.05
CA VAL A 18 -0.87 -23.29 -3.00
C VAL A 18 -0.55 -21.83 -2.65
N GLY A 19 -0.57 -21.46 -1.37
CA GLY A 19 -0.18 -20.12 -0.91
C GLY A 19 1.26 -19.78 -1.27
N TRP A 20 2.21 -20.70 -1.04
CA TRP A 20 3.63 -20.52 -1.40
C TRP A 20 3.86 -20.43 -2.91
N LEU A 21 3.11 -21.20 -3.70
CA LEU A 21 3.17 -21.14 -5.16
C LEU A 21 2.64 -19.80 -5.70
N VAL A 22 1.54 -19.30 -5.12
CA VAL A 22 0.96 -18.00 -5.48
C VAL A 22 1.89 -16.84 -5.13
N LEU A 23 2.55 -16.89 -3.96
CA LEU A 23 3.55 -15.89 -3.55
C LEU A 23 4.81 -15.90 -4.42
N SER A 24 5.20 -17.06 -4.95
CA SER A 24 6.41 -17.21 -5.78
C SER A 24 6.18 -16.83 -7.25
N PHE A 25 4.92 -16.72 -7.70
CA PHE A 25 4.56 -16.47 -9.10
C PHE A 25 3.59 -15.29 -9.29
N ALA A 26 3.58 -14.30 -8.40
CA ALA A 26 2.77 -13.09 -8.59
C ALA A 26 3.62 -11.93 -9.14
N PRO A 27 3.87 -11.84 -10.46
CA PRO A 27 4.28 -10.59 -11.05
C PRO A 27 3.06 -9.68 -11.13
N GLY A 28 3.06 -8.62 -10.34
CA GLY A 28 2.10 -7.53 -10.50
C GLY A 28 1.09 -7.47 -9.38
N ALA A 29 1.11 -6.34 -8.68
CA ALA A 29 0.04 -5.88 -7.83
C ALA A 29 -1.31 -6.17 -8.49
N MET A 30 -2.17 -6.91 -7.79
CA MET A 30 -3.56 -6.99 -8.17
C MET A 30 -4.09 -5.55 -8.22
N PRO A 31 -4.81 -5.14 -9.28
CA PRO A 31 -5.38 -3.80 -9.34
C PRO A 31 -6.39 -3.67 -8.21
N GLU A 32 -5.96 -3.09 -7.10
CA GLU A 32 -6.84 -2.70 -6.01
C GLU A 32 -7.52 -1.42 -6.46
N GLU A 33 -8.86 -1.45 -6.60
CA GLU A 33 -9.61 -0.24 -6.93
C GLU A 33 -9.33 0.81 -5.84
N PRO A 34 -8.75 1.96 -6.20
CA PRO A 34 -8.48 2.99 -5.22
C PRO A 34 -9.82 3.42 -4.62
N LYS A 35 -9.99 3.19 -3.32
CA LYS A 35 -11.17 3.67 -2.58
C LYS A 35 -11.26 5.17 -2.78
N ARG A 36 -12.24 5.60 -3.59
CA ARG A 36 -12.47 7.01 -3.87
C ARG A 36 -13.15 7.66 -2.68
N GLY A 37 -12.55 8.73 -2.19
CA GLY A 37 -13.06 9.50 -1.06
C GLY A 37 -12.56 9.00 0.29
N GLY A 38 -12.73 9.85 1.29
CA GLY A 38 -12.18 9.66 2.63
C GLY A 38 -11.08 10.67 2.94
N THR A 39 -10.98 11.05 4.22
CA THR A 39 -9.94 11.96 4.69
C THR A 39 -8.74 11.16 5.17
N LEU A 40 -7.63 11.23 4.45
CA LEU A 40 -6.35 10.71 4.92
C LEU A 40 -5.80 11.64 6.01
N LYS A 41 -5.56 11.11 7.21
CA LYS A 41 -4.87 11.82 8.29
C LYS A 41 -3.40 11.44 8.26
N PHE A 42 -2.54 12.40 7.96
CA PHE A 42 -1.10 12.21 7.83
C PHE A 42 -0.35 13.21 8.69
N ILE A 43 0.73 12.76 9.34
CA ILE A 43 1.64 13.59 10.14
C ILE A 43 3.01 13.56 9.47
N PRO A 44 3.50 14.68 8.90
CA PRO A 44 4.83 14.75 8.33
C PRO A 44 5.91 14.73 9.41
N HIS A 45 7.12 14.25 9.07
CA HIS A 45 8.27 14.20 9.98
C HIS A 45 8.74 15.58 10.48
N ALA A 46 8.51 16.63 9.71
CA ALA A 46 8.74 18.01 10.15
C ALA A 46 7.68 18.95 9.58
N ASP A 47 7.68 20.17 10.09
CA ASP A 47 6.73 21.22 9.71
C ASP A 47 6.90 21.65 8.25
N LEU A 48 5.77 21.95 7.59
CA LEU A 48 5.74 22.37 6.18
C LEU A 48 5.89 23.89 6.09
N LYS A 49 7.15 24.35 6.08
CA LYS A 49 7.49 25.77 6.12
C LYS A 49 7.29 26.51 4.79
N ILE A 50 7.48 25.79 3.69
CA ILE A 50 7.47 26.32 2.33
C ILE A 50 6.77 25.29 1.44
N LEU A 51 5.85 25.75 0.58
CA LEU A 51 5.03 24.92 -0.30
C LEU A 51 5.61 24.72 -1.70
N ASP A 52 6.57 25.57 -2.08
CA ASP A 52 7.17 25.52 -3.41
C ASP A 52 8.34 24.52 -3.47
N PRO A 53 8.22 23.45 -4.29
CA PRO A 53 9.28 22.47 -4.49
C PRO A 53 10.39 22.96 -5.44
N ILE A 54 10.31 24.16 -6.04
CA ILE A 54 11.38 24.72 -6.89
C ILE A 54 12.42 25.44 -6.03
N TRP A 55 11.97 26.26 -5.08
CA TRP A 55 12.87 26.98 -4.18
C TRP A 55 13.43 26.15 -3.02
N THR A 56 12.90 24.95 -2.78
CA THR A 56 13.33 24.11 -1.66
C THR A 56 13.57 22.66 -2.09
N THR A 57 14.51 21.99 -1.43
CA THR A 57 14.82 20.57 -1.66
C THR A 57 14.27 19.66 -0.56
N ALA A 58 13.40 20.19 0.30
CA ALA A 58 12.86 19.44 1.43
C ALA A 58 11.88 18.35 0.95
N TYR A 59 12.07 17.11 1.44
CA TYR A 59 11.19 15.98 1.09
C TYR A 59 9.73 16.20 1.48
N ILE A 60 9.46 16.96 2.54
CA ILE A 60 8.10 17.21 3.04
C ILE A 60 7.32 18.07 2.03
N THR A 61 7.97 19.09 1.46
CA THR A 61 7.39 19.95 0.42
C THR A 61 7.13 19.18 -0.87
N ARG A 62 8.05 18.31 -1.28
CA ARG A 62 7.85 17.45 -2.45
C ARG A 62 6.72 16.45 -2.26
N ASN A 63 6.69 15.77 -1.11
CA ASN A 63 5.64 14.80 -0.78
C ASN A 63 4.27 15.47 -0.71
N HIS A 64 4.19 16.70 -0.19
CA HIS A 64 2.98 17.50 -0.25
C HIS A 64 2.62 17.93 -1.68
N GLY A 65 3.62 18.34 -2.46
CA GLY A 65 3.47 18.75 -3.86
C GLY A 65 2.84 17.67 -4.73
N TYR A 66 3.20 16.40 -4.54
CA TYR A 66 2.60 15.27 -5.28
C TYR A 66 1.10 15.06 -5.02
N MET A 67 0.55 15.64 -3.96
CA MET A 67 -0.89 15.57 -3.68
C MET A 67 -1.69 16.74 -4.26
N ILE A 68 -1.00 17.80 -4.73
CA ILE A 68 -1.63 19.05 -5.19
C ILE A 68 -1.32 19.32 -6.67
N TYR A 69 -0.07 19.11 -7.07
CA TYR A 69 0.43 19.43 -8.40
C TYR A 69 0.60 18.17 -9.22
N ASP A 70 0.22 18.26 -10.50
CA ASP A 70 0.47 17.22 -11.49
C ASP A 70 1.89 17.37 -12.07
N THR A 71 2.66 16.28 -12.09
CA THR A 71 4.02 16.26 -12.62
C THR A 71 4.10 15.31 -13.79
N LEU A 72 4.79 15.71 -14.87
CA LEU A 72 4.97 14.87 -16.07
C LEU A 72 5.58 13.51 -15.76
N PHE A 73 6.45 13.45 -14.74
CA PHE A 73 7.07 12.23 -14.24
C PHE A 73 7.15 12.28 -12.71
N ALA A 74 7.20 11.11 -12.07
CA ALA A 74 7.44 10.94 -10.65
C ALA A 74 8.47 9.82 -10.43
N LEU A 75 9.18 9.89 -9.29
CA LEU A 75 10.25 8.97 -8.88
C LEU A 75 9.84 8.18 -7.63
#